data_AF-B7R7K9-F1
#
_entry.id   AF-B7R7K9-F1
#
_cell.length_a   1.000
_cell.length_b   1.000
_cell.length_c   1.000
_cell.angle_alpha   90.00
_cell.angle_beta   90.00
_cell.angle_gamma   90.00
#
_symmetry.space_group_name_H-M   'P 1'
#
loop_
_entity.id
_entity.type
_entity.pdbx_description
1 polymer ?
#
loop_
_entity_poly.entity_id
_entity_poly.type
_entity_poly.pdbx_seq_one_letter_code
_entity_poly.pdbx_strand_id
1 'polypeptide(L)'
;MRKTLLTVDWDYFIPFKKEWFFSYIENERNSLQLWYKRYIMAKLQGEDLEKSVRASSERLEFWKSIKNILPFYKGVKVFVSESHKFAYYLAKNFNCDRVISFDSHSDLGYSGLASLEFEVNCANWLGKLFKDDIIKEAMVVYSPYSLEKPSDFEEFINLYRIDFVFSVDKLPKDSLISVIHIARSGAWTPPWLDKDFVRFVNSLGLLYHEVGISPREWKVSKLSYGDQIFYLNFA
;
A
#
# COMPACT_ATOMS: atom_id res chain seq x y z
N MET A 1 -1.21 4.17 27.34
CA MET A 1 -0.31 3.99 26.18
C MET A 1 -1.13 4.20 24.93
N ARG A 2 -0.62 5.00 23.99
CA ARG A 2 -1.27 5.28 22.70
C ARG A 2 -1.31 4.01 21.85
N LYS A 3 -2.40 3.80 21.11
CA LYS A 3 -2.56 2.62 20.26
C LYS A 3 -2.15 3.00 18.85
N THR A 4 -1.10 2.37 18.35
CA THR A 4 -0.60 2.65 17.01
C THR A 4 -1.03 1.56 16.03
N LEU A 5 -1.59 2.00 14.89
CA LEU A 5 -1.71 1.19 13.69
C LEU A 5 -0.40 1.30 12.90
N LEU A 6 0.26 0.17 12.66
CA LEU A 6 1.30 0.06 11.64
C LEU A 6 0.66 -0.51 10.38
N THR A 7 0.69 0.22 9.27
CA THR A 7 0.19 -0.25 7.97
C THR A 7 1.31 -0.25 6.94
N VAL A 8 1.35 -1.29 6.12
CA VAL A 8 2.33 -1.44 5.03
C VAL A 8 1.56 -1.69 3.75
N ASP A 9 1.67 -0.76 2.80
CA ASP A 9 1.28 -1.04 1.42
C ASP A 9 2.39 -1.85 0.76
N TRP A 10 2.00 -2.93 0.07
CA TRP A 10 2.96 -3.78 -0.65
C TRP A 10 3.68 -3.02 -1.76
N ASP A 11 3.05 -1.99 -2.31
CA ASP A 11 3.62 -1.17 -3.34
C ASP A 11 4.89 -0.43 -2.88
N TYR A 12 5.08 -0.26 -1.56
CA TYR A 12 6.27 0.34 -0.95
C TYR A 12 7.57 -0.30 -1.45
N PHE A 13 7.54 -1.61 -1.73
CA PHE A 13 8.71 -2.35 -2.18
C PHE A 13 8.85 -2.44 -3.70
N ILE A 14 7.97 -1.81 -4.47
CA ILE A 14 7.89 -2.03 -5.92
C ILE A 14 8.42 -0.79 -6.64
N PRO A 15 9.52 -0.89 -7.40
CA PRO A 15 9.99 0.21 -8.23
C PRO A 15 8.95 0.54 -9.30
N PHE A 16 8.30 1.68 -9.18
CA PHE A 16 7.31 2.14 -10.13
C PHE A 16 7.94 2.73 -11.38
N LYS A 17 7.28 2.49 -12.53
CA LYS A 17 7.47 3.31 -13.71
C LYS A 17 6.57 4.55 -13.59
N LYS A 18 7.08 5.71 -13.99
CA LYS A 18 6.39 7.00 -13.84
C LYS A 18 5.01 7.02 -14.50
N GLU A 19 4.86 6.32 -15.62
CA GLU A 19 3.60 6.18 -16.35
C GLU A 19 2.52 5.40 -15.59
N TRP A 20 2.84 4.71 -14.49
CA TRP A 20 1.89 3.92 -13.69
C TRP A 20 1.42 4.64 -12.43
N PHE A 21 1.90 5.86 -12.18
CA PHE A 21 1.69 6.64 -10.96
C PHE A 21 0.27 7.23 -10.77
N PHE A 22 -0.70 6.86 -11.61
CA PHE A 22 -2.05 7.40 -11.50
C PHE A 22 -2.86 6.70 -10.38
N SER A 23 -3.87 7.39 -9.86
CA SER A 23 -4.84 6.78 -8.96
C SER A 23 -5.80 5.89 -9.75
N TYR A 24 -6.00 4.65 -9.30
CA TYR A 24 -6.92 3.70 -9.90
C TYR A 24 -7.99 3.28 -8.89
N ILE A 25 -9.20 3.00 -9.38
CA ILE A 25 -10.22 2.35 -8.57
C ILE A 25 -9.81 0.90 -8.35
N GLU A 26 -9.75 0.44 -7.11
CA GLU A 26 -9.44 -0.96 -6.84
C GLU A 26 -10.64 -1.87 -7.14
N ASN A 27 -10.53 -2.58 -8.26
CA ASN A 27 -11.46 -3.59 -8.73
C ASN A 27 -10.69 -4.62 -9.56
N GLU A 28 -11.33 -5.71 -9.97
CA GLU A 28 -10.71 -6.77 -10.77
C GLU A 28 -10.07 -6.25 -12.07
N ARG A 29 -10.71 -5.25 -12.71
CA ARG A 29 -10.18 -4.62 -13.92
C ARG A 29 -8.80 -4.04 -13.68
N ASN A 30 -8.62 -3.26 -12.62
CA ASN A 30 -7.32 -2.63 -12.34
C ASN A 30 -6.34 -3.56 -11.62
N SER A 31 -6.82 -4.51 -10.81
CA SER A 31 -5.95 -5.44 -10.08
C SER A 31 -5.41 -6.60 -10.93
N LEU A 32 -6.02 -6.88 -12.10
CA LEU A 32 -5.59 -7.95 -12.99
C LEU A 32 -5.55 -7.54 -14.47
N GLN A 33 -6.64 -7.03 -15.04
CA GLN A 33 -6.73 -6.78 -16.49
C GLN A 33 -5.74 -5.69 -16.94
N LEU A 34 -5.59 -4.62 -16.14
CA LEU A 34 -4.61 -3.56 -16.38
C LEU A 34 -3.18 -4.11 -16.47
N TRP A 35 -2.86 -5.12 -15.65
CA TRP A 35 -1.55 -5.77 -15.70
C TRP A 35 -1.37 -6.62 -16.95
N TYR A 36 -2.41 -7.30 -17.43
CA TYR A 36 -2.34 -7.97 -18.74
C TYR A 36 -2.08 -6.98 -19.87
N LYS A 37 -2.76 -5.83 -19.86
CA LYS A 37 -2.52 -4.75 -20.83
C LYS A 37 -1.08 -4.25 -20.79
N ARG A 38 -0.57 -3.92 -19.59
CA ARG A 38 0.83 -3.50 -19.38
C ARG A 38 1.80 -4.56 -19.91
N TYR A 39 1.57 -5.83 -19.60
CA TYR A 39 2.40 -6.94 -20.08
C TYR A 39 2.43 -7.05 -21.60
N ILE A 40 1.27 -7.00 -22.26
CA ILE A 40 1.19 -7.09 -23.73
C ILE A 40 1.90 -5.89 -24.36
N MET A 41 1.65 -4.67 -23.87
CA MET A 41 2.31 -3.46 -24.38
C MET A 41 3.83 -3.52 -24.23
N ALA A 42 4.33 -3.93 -23.07
CA ALA A 42 5.77 -4.07 -22.83
C ALA A 42 6.39 -5.15 -23.72
N LYS A 43 5.71 -6.29 -23.91
CA LYS A 43 6.17 -7.35 -24.80
C LYS A 43 6.26 -6.88 -26.26
N LEU A 44 5.32 -6.07 -26.72
CA LEU A 44 5.38 -5.44 -28.05
C LEU A 44 6.58 -4.48 -28.19
N GLN A 45 7.05 -3.92 -27.08
CA GLN A 45 8.24 -3.07 -27.02
C GLN A 45 9.54 -3.87 -26.77
N GLY A 46 9.47 -5.20 -26.72
CA GLY A 46 10.64 -6.07 -26.47
C GLY A 46 11.04 -6.20 -25.00
N GLU A 47 10.19 -5.78 -24.06
CA GLU A 47 10.44 -5.87 -22.62
C GLU A 47 9.72 -7.07 -21.98
N ASP A 48 10.41 -7.74 -21.06
CA ASP A 48 9.85 -8.78 -20.18
C ASP A 48 9.55 -8.19 -18.80
N LEU A 49 8.29 -7.77 -18.55
CA LEU A 49 7.89 -7.13 -17.29
C LEU A 49 8.10 -8.00 -16.06
N GLU A 50 7.93 -9.32 -16.20
CA GLU A 50 8.12 -10.24 -15.07
C GLU A 50 9.59 -10.29 -14.62
N LYS A 51 10.51 -9.88 -15.49
CA LYS A 51 11.93 -9.73 -15.16
C LYS A 51 12.32 -8.31 -14.78
N SER A 52 11.79 -7.29 -15.47
CA SER A 52 12.18 -5.89 -15.25
C SER A 52 11.56 -5.26 -13.99
N VAL A 53 10.39 -5.75 -13.56
CA VAL A 53 9.71 -5.26 -12.36
C VAL A 53 9.74 -6.33 -11.28
N ARG A 54 10.52 -6.06 -10.23
CA ARG A 54 10.69 -6.96 -9.08
C ARG A 54 10.58 -6.17 -7.78
N ALA A 55 10.05 -6.81 -6.75
CA ALA A 55 10.07 -6.24 -5.40
C ALA A 55 11.51 -6.10 -4.89
N SER A 56 11.79 -4.99 -4.21
CA SER A 56 13.10 -4.63 -3.67
C SER A 56 13.59 -5.66 -2.65
N SER A 57 14.91 -5.83 -2.54
CA SER A 57 15.51 -6.73 -1.55
C SER A 57 15.25 -6.32 -0.10
N GLU A 58 14.92 -5.04 0.14
CA GLU A 58 14.61 -4.50 1.48
C GLU A 58 13.48 -5.25 2.17
N ARG A 59 12.51 -5.78 1.41
CA ARG A 59 11.40 -6.59 1.92
C ARG A 59 11.85 -7.81 2.74
N LEU A 60 13.06 -8.32 2.49
CA LEU A 60 13.58 -9.52 3.13
C LEU A 60 13.96 -9.27 4.60
N GLU A 61 14.52 -8.09 4.90
CA GLU A 61 14.93 -7.70 6.25
C GLU A 61 13.90 -6.79 6.95
N PHE A 62 12.89 -6.32 6.21
CA PHE A 62 11.90 -5.34 6.70
C PHE A 62 11.34 -5.67 8.08
N TRP A 63 10.70 -6.83 8.25
CA TRP A 63 10.06 -7.17 9.53
C TRP A 63 11.05 -7.33 10.68
N LYS A 64 12.27 -7.77 10.40
CA LYS A 64 13.35 -7.83 11.40
C LYS A 64 13.73 -6.42 11.84
N SER A 65 13.92 -5.50 10.91
CA SER A 65 14.20 -4.09 11.20
C SER A 65 13.06 -3.45 12.00
N ILE A 66 11.81 -3.66 11.59
CA ILE A 66 10.64 -3.14 12.30
C ILE A 66 10.57 -3.67 13.73
N LYS A 67 10.73 -4.98 13.95
CA LYS A 67 10.69 -5.60 15.29
C LYS A 67 11.83 -5.12 16.21
N ASN A 68 12.97 -4.73 15.64
CA ASN A 68 14.10 -4.20 16.41
C ASN A 68 13.86 -2.75 16.87
N ILE A 69 12.99 -2.00 16.19
CA ILE A 69 12.77 -0.57 16.43
C ILE A 69 11.47 -0.32 17.18
N LEU A 70 10.39 -1.01 16.79
CA LEU A 70 9.04 -0.78 17.27
C LEU A 70 8.56 -1.94 18.16
N PRO A 71 8.20 -1.69 19.42
CA PRO A 71 7.66 -2.73 20.30
C PRO A 71 6.24 -3.12 19.86
N PHE A 72 5.98 -4.42 19.81
CA PHE A 72 4.65 -4.97 19.50
C PHE A 72 3.91 -5.31 20.79
N TYR A 73 2.64 -4.94 20.86
CA TYR A 73 1.78 -5.31 21.98
C TYR A 73 1.60 -6.83 22.08
N LYS A 74 1.53 -7.35 23.32
CA LYS A 74 1.24 -8.76 23.58
C LYS A 74 -0.21 -9.05 23.16
N GLY A 75 -0.38 -9.60 21.97
CA GLY A 75 -1.69 -9.81 21.35
C GLY A 75 -2.00 -8.86 20.19
N VAL A 76 -0.98 -8.23 19.59
CA VAL A 76 -1.09 -7.47 18.34
C VAL A 76 -1.95 -8.22 17.33
N LYS A 77 -2.90 -7.52 16.71
CA LYS A 77 -3.78 -8.08 15.68
C LYS A 77 -3.19 -7.78 14.32
N VAL A 78 -3.17 -8.77 13.43
CA VAL A 78 -2.63 -8.63 12.08
C VAL A 78 -3.75 -8.84 11.07
N PHE A 79 -3.84 -7.92 10.11
CA PHE A 79 -4.80 -7.97 9.02
C PHE A 79 -4.09 -7.86 7.68
N VAL A 80 -4.54 -8.65 6.71
CA VAL A 80 -4.06 -8.62 5.33
C VAL A 80 -5.26 -8.34 4.45
N SER A 81 -5.16 -7.34 3.58
CA SER A 81 -6.29 -6.95 2.73
C SER A 81 -5.87 -6.65 1.30
N GLU A 82 -6.86 -6.55 0.43
CA GLU A 82 -6.63 -6.08 -0.93
C GLU A 82 -6.24 -4.61 -0.98
N SER A 83 -6.86 -3.78 -0.14
CA SER A 83 -7.00 -2.35 -0.34
C SER A 83 -6.48 -1.58 0.87
N HIS A 84 -5.60 -0.61 0.66
CA HIS A 84 -5.04 0.13 1.80
C HIS A 84 -6.07 0.92 2.59
N LYS A 85 -7.21 1.28 1.98
CA LYS A 85 -8.35 1.92 2.67
C LYS A 85 -8.86 1.15 3.89
N PHE A 86 -8.61 -0.16 3.99
CA PHE A 86 -8.96 -0.92 5.20
C PHE A 86 -8.24 -0.41 6.45
N ALA A 87 -7.09 0.26 6.30
CA ALA A 87 -6.40 0.94 7.39
C ALA A 87 -7.29 1.97 8.11
N TYR A 88 -8.16 2.70 7.39
CA TYR A 88 -9.12 3.62 8.00
C TYR A 88 -10.05 2.89 8.98
N TYR A 89 -10.66 1.79 8.54
CA TYR A 89 -11.59 1.02 9.37
C TYR A 89 -10.89 0.32 10.53
N LEU A 90 -9.66 -0.15 10.34
CA LEU A 90 -8.87 -0.76 11.40
C LEU A 90 -8.48 0.27 12.47
N ALA A 91 -7.99 1.45 12.08
CA ALA A 91 -7.66 2.51 13.05
C ALA A 91 -8.90 2.89 13.87
N LYS A 92 -10.04 3.08 13.20
CA LYS A 92 -11.32 3.39 13.85
C LYS A 92 -11.76 2.29 14.82
N ASN A 93 -11.83 1.04 14.37
CA ASN A 93 -12.39 -0.06 15.14
C ASN A 93 -11.52 -0.45 16.35
N PHE A 94 -10.20 -0.28 16.25
CA PHE A 94 -9.27 -0.60 17.33
C PHE A 94 -8.93 0.60 18.22
N ASN A 95 -9.50 1.78 17.94
CA ASN A 95 -9.24 3.05 18.61
C ASN A 95 -7.74 3.39 18.58
N CYS A 96 -7.12 3.28 17.40
CA CYS A 96 -5.75 3.72 17.19
C CYS A 96 -5.74 5.25 17.05
N ASP A 97 -4.96 5.94 17.88
CA ASP A 97 -4.81 7.39 17.85
C ASP A 97 -3.58 7.85 17.06
N ARG A 98 -2.73 6.90 16.64
CA ARG A 98 -1.55 7.12 15.80
C ARG A 98 -1.51 6.12 14.64
N VAL A 99 -1.06 6.57 13.47
CA VAL A 99 -0.77 5.72 12.30
C VAL A 99 0.69 5.84 11.89
N ILE A 100 1.33 4.72 11.58
CA ILE A 100 2.60 4.65 10.86
C ILE A 100 2.30 3.94 9.54
N SER A 101 2.42 4.63 8.42
CA SER A 101 2.14 4.12 7.07
C SER A 101 3.43 3.96 6.29
N PHE A 102 3.74 2.74 5.84
CA PHE A 102 4.80 2.48 4.86
C PHE A 102 4.16 2.39 3.50
N ASP A 103 4.47 3.34 2.63
CA ASP A 103 3.75 3.48 1.37
C ASP A 103 4.55 4.21 0.29
N SER A 104 4.24 3.96 -0.97
CA SER A 104 4.68 4.81 -2.08
C SER A 104 3.80 6.07 -2.22
N HIS A 105 2.58 6.02 -1.68
CA HIS A 105 1.53 7.02 -1.76
C HIS A 105 1.11 7.48 -0.35
N SER A 106 0.93 8.77 -0.13
CA SER A 106 0.56 9.27 1.22
C SER A 106 -0.90 9.05 1.57
N ASP A 107 -1.77 8.84 0.57
CA ASP A 107 -3.20 8.61 0.73
C ASP A 107 -3.93 9.66 1.57
N LEU A 108 -3.41 10.89 1.57
CA LEU A 108 -3.98 12.01 2.30
C LEU A 108 -5.19 12.62 1.60
N GLY A 109 -5.30 12.48 0.28
CA GLY A 109 -6.37 13.05 -0.50
C GLY A 109 -5.87 13.85 -1.70
N TYR A 110 -5.96 13.26 -2.88
CA TYR A 110 -5.59 13.93 -4.12
C TYR A 110 -6.64 14.98 -4.52
N SER A 111 -6.19 16.18 -4.91
CA SER A 111 -7.01 17.42 -5.08
C SER A 111 -7.28 18.20 -3.79
N GLY A 112 -6.41 18.07 -2.79
CA GLY A 112 -6.46 18.85 -1.55
C GLY A 112 -7.61 18.45 -0.63
N LEU A 113 -7.99 19.34 0.29
CA LEU A 113 -8.97 19.04 1.35
C LEU A 113 -10.37 18.67 0.83
N ALA A 114 -10.75 19.14 -0.36
CA ALA A 114 -12.03 18.79 -0.98
C ALA A 114 -12.18 17.27 -1.22
N SER A 115 -11.06 16.56 -1.40
CA SER A 115 -11.04 15.09 -1.54
C SER A 115 -11.59 14.36 -0.30
N LEU A 116 -11.59 15.02 0.86
CA LEU A 116 -12.08 14.45 2.12
C LEU A 116 -13.61 14.51 2.24
N GLU A 117 -14.30 15.22 1.35
CA GLU A 117 -15.77 15.20 1.27
C GLU A 117 -16.31 13.91 0.62
N PHE A 118 -15.48 13.20 -0.15
CA PHE A 118 -15.85 11.93 -0.77
C PHE A 118 -15.82 10.76 0.22
N GLU A 119 -16.38 9.63 -0.20
CA GLU A 119 -16.31 8.37 0.56
C GLU A 119 -14.86 7.91 0.77
N VAL A 120 -14.63 7.12 1.82
CA VAL A 120 -13.33 6.52 2.12
C VAL A 120 -12.88 5.64 0.95
N ASN A 121 -11.74 5.96 0.37
CA ASN A 121 -11.09 5.21 -0.70
C ASN A 121 -9.57 5.27 -0.52
N CYS A 122 -8.81 4.58 -1.37
CA CYS A 122 -7.35 4.51 -1.18
C CYS A 122 -6.68 5.87 -1.29
N ALA A 123 -7.13 6.73 -2.19
CA ALA A 123 -6.54 8.05 -2.34
C ALA A 123 -6.70 8.99 -1.14
N ASN A 124 -7.61 8.73 -0.19
CA ASN A 124 -7.94 9.66 0.89
C ASN A 124 -8.09 9.05 2.28
N TRP A 125 -7.82 7.76 2.47
CA TRP A 125 -8.17 7.09 3.73
C TRP A 125 -7.42 7.69 4.93
N LEU A 126 -6.16 8.09 4.76
CA LEU A 126 -5.35 8.67 5.82
C LEU A 126 -5.83 10.08 6.17
N GLY A 127 -6.13 10.90 5.16
CA GLY A 127 -6.69 12.23 5.37
C GLY A 127 -8.07 12.18 6.02
N LYS A 128 -8.91 11.20 5.67
CA LYS A 128 -10.22 11.02 6.31
C LYS A 128 -10.11 10.61 7.77
N LEU A 129 -9.07 9.87 8.17
CA LEU A 129 -8.85 9.59 9.59
C LEU A 129 -8.65 10.87 10.41
N PHE A 130 -7.98 11.87 9.85
CA PHE A 130 -7.83 13.18 10.49
C PHE A 130 -9.12 13.99 10.48
N LYS A 131 -9.79 14.09 9.32
CA LYS A 131 -11.06 14.81 9.20
C LYS A 131 -12.13 14.30 10.16
N ASP A 132 -12.19 12.99 10.35
CA ASP A 132 -13.18 12.34 11.20
C ASP A 132 -12.74 12.28 12.69
N ASP A 133 -11.65 12.96 13.06
CA ASP A 133 -11.03 13.00 14.40
C ASP A 133 -10.72 11.62 15.01
N ILE A 134 -10.40 10.63 14.17
CA ILE A 134 -10.10 9.26 14.60
C ILE A 134 -8.66 9.16 15.11
N ILE A 135 -7.73 9.84 14.44
CA ILE A 135 -6.30 9.85 14.79
C ILE A 135 -5.85 11.26 15.15
N LYS A 136 -4.78 11.35 15.95
CA LYS A 136 -4.17 12.61 16.37
C LYS A 136 -2.88 12.91 15.62
N GLU A 137 -2.20 11.88 15.14
CA GLU A 137 -0.97 12.04 14.35
C GLU A 137 -0.73 10.85 13.42
N ALA A 138 0.00 11.11 12.34
CA ALA A 138 0.42 10.10 11.39
C ALA A 138 1.89 10.30 11.02
N MET A 139 2.57 9.20 10.74
CA MET A 139 3.88 9.20 10.11
C MET A 139 3.80 8.41 8.82
N VAL A 140 4.11 9.05 7.70
CA VAL A 140 4.25 8.41 6.39
C VAL A 140 5.73 8.14 6.14
N VAL A 141 6.08 6.87 6.03
CA VAL A 141 7.40 6.40 5.61
C VAL A 141 7.33 6.16 4.12
N TYR A 142 7.88 7.11 3.35
CA TYR A 142 7.85 6.99 1.90
C TYR A 142 8.80 5.91 1.41
N SER A 143 8.31 5.13 0.45
CA SER A 143 9.13 4.26 -0.36
C SER A 143 10.30 5.03 -0.98
N PRO A 144 11.49 4.43 -1.10
CA PRO A 144 12.57 4.95 -1.94
C PRO A 144 12.15 5.16 -3.41
N TYR A 145 11.05 4.55 -3.84
CA TYR A 145 10.50 4.64 -5.18
C TYR A 145 9.32 5.62 -5.30
N SER A 146 8.92 6.28 -4.20
CA SER A 146 7.83 7.25 -4.22
C SER A 146 8.17 8.42 -5.15
N LEU A 147 7.16 8.87 -5.91
CA LEU A 147 7.23 10.08 -6.72
C LEU A 147 6.59 11.29 -6.03
N GLU A 148 5.89 11.05 -4.91
CA GLU A 148 5.28 12.09 -4.10
C GLU A 148 6.33 12.82 -3.26
N LYS A 149 6.05 14.08 -2.96
CA LYS A 149 6.85 14.89 -2.04
C LYS A 149 5.96 15.42 -0.92
N PRO A 150 6.49 15.63 0.29
CA PRO A 150 5.73 16.26 1.36
C PRO A 150 5.13 17.61 0.95
N SER A 151 5.81 18.38 0.08
CA SER A 151 5.32 19.66 -0.46
C SER A 151 4.01 19.52 -1.25
N ASP A 152 3.70 18.35 -1.80
CA ASP A 152 2.45 18.12 -2.53
C ASP A 152 1.22 18.12 -1.59
N PHE A 153 1.45 18.04 -0.27
CA PHE A 153 0.42 17.95 0.77
C PHE A 153 0.54 19.06 1.83
N GLU A 154 1.08 20.23 1.45
CA GLU A 154 1.29 21.36 2.36
C GLU A 154 0.00 21.79 3.09
N GLU A 155 -1.15 21.77 2.42
CA GLU A 155 -2.46 22.04 3.03
C GLU A 155 -2.75 21.10 4.22
N PHE A 156 -2.44 19.81 4.08
CA PHE A 156 -2.66 18.81 5.13
C PHE A 156 -1.65 18.97 6.26
N ILE A 157 -0.37 19.21 5.93
CA ILE A 157 0.71 19.39 6.91
C ILE A 157 0.44 20.61 7.81
N ASN A 158 -0.13 21.68 7.24
CA ASN A 158 -0.45 22.89 7.99
C ASN A 158 -1.63 22.71 8.97
N LEU A 159 -2.50 21.73 8.71
CA LEU A 159 -3.71 21.48 9.51
C LEU A 159 -3.56 20.33 10.50
N TYR A 160 -2.79 19.31 10.13
CA TYR A 160 -2.71 18.04 10.83
C TYR A 160 -1.28 17.69 11.20
N ARG A 161 -1.11 16.95 12.29
CA ARG A 161 0.20 16.49 12.74
C ARG A 161 0.64 15.28 11.90
N ILE A 162 1.28 15.56 10.78
CA ILE A 162 1.75 14.55 9.82
C ILE A 162 3.25 14.71 9.63
N ASP A 163 4.00 13.65 9.89
CA ASP A 163 5.43 13.58 9.62
C ASP A 163 5.70 12.71 8.39
N PHE A 164 6.62 13.16 7.54
CA PHE A 164 7.11 12.37 6.41
C PHE A 164 8.56 12.00 6.63
N VAL A 165 8.88 10.71 6.50
CA VAL A 165 10.23 10.19 6.69
C VAL A 165 10.62 9.23 5.56
N PHE A 166 11.92 9.09 5.31
CA PHE A 166 12.47 8.27 4.23
C PHE A 166 13.37 7.14 4.76
N SER A 167 13.35 6.90 6.07
CA SER A 167 14.15 5.85 6.71
C SER A 167 13.48 5.34 7.98
N VAL A 168 13.56 4.02 8.20
CA VAL A 168 13.09 3.34 9.41
C VAL A 168 13.78 3.81 10.69
N ASP A 169 14.99 4.37 10.59
CA ASP A 169 15.72 4.85 11.78
C ASP A 169 15.09 6.07 12.44
N LYS A 170 14.17 6.75 11.73
CA LYS A 170 13.39 7.89 12.21
C LYS A 170 12.09 7.50 12.91
N LEU A 171 11.78 6.20 12.97
CA LEU A 171 10.54 5.74 13.58
C LEU A 171 10.50 6.04 15.10
N PRO A 172 9.31 6.41 15.63
CA PRO A 172 9.11 6.72 17.03
C PRO A 172 9.15 5.45 17.89
N LYS A 173 10.30 5.19 18.52
CA LYS A 173 10.58 3.99 19.35
C LYS A 173 9.64 3.79 20.55
N ASP A 174 8.94 4.85 20.96
CA ASP A 174 7.93 4.84 22.02
C ASP A 174 6.55 4.35 21.53
N SER A 175 6.39 4.09 20.23
CA SER A 175 5.12 3.63 19.64
C SER A 175 4.88 2.16 19.87
N LEU A 176 3.88 1.84 20.70
CA LEU A 176 3.41 0.49 20.91
C LEU A 176 2.44 0.05 19.81
N ILE A 177 2.89 -0.85 18.95
CA ILE A 177 2.08 -1.34 17.82
C ILE A 177 1.00 -2.28 18.33
N SER A 178 -0.26 -1.87 18.16
CA SER A 178 -1.44 -2.59 18.62
C SER A 178 -2.15 -3.34 17.49
N VAL A 179 -2.04 -2.81 16.27
CA VAL A 179 -2.60 -3.40 15.05
C VAL A 179 -1.57 -3.29 13.94
N ILE A 180 -1.44 -4.35 13.15
CA ILE A 180 -0.65 -4.40 11.93
C ILE A 180 -1.60 -4.63 10.76
N HIS A 181 -1.45 -3.85 9.71
CA HIS A 181 -2.16 -4.02 8.45
C HIS A 181 -1.17 -4.15 7.31
N ILE A 182 -1.44 -5.06 6.38
CA ILE A 182 -0.65 -5.25 5.17
C ILE A 182 -1.63 -5.24 3.99
N ALA A 183 -1.53 -4.26 3.11
CA ALA A 183 -2.35 -4.18 1.90
C ALA A 183 -1.59 -4.71 0.69
N ARG A 184 -2.28 -5.44 -0.19
CA ARG A 184 -1.70 -5.89 -1.46
C ARG A 184 -1.71 -4.78 -2.51
N SER A 185 -2.74 -3.94 -2.52
CA SER A 185 -2.94 -2.82 -3.45
C SER A 185 -2.78 -3.22 -4.90
N GLY A 186 -3.59 -4.20 -5.33
CA GLY A 186 -3.41 -4.93 -6.59
C GLY A 186 -3.41 -4.06 -7.85
N ALA A 187 -3.97 -2.85 -7.82
CA ALA A 187 -3.91 -1.91 -8.95
C ALA A 187 -2.49 -1.35 -9.19
N TRP A 188 -1.68 -1.27 -8.13
CA TRP A 188 -0.31 -0.78 -8.14
C TRP A 188 0.73 -1.89 -7.99
N THR A 189 0.32 -3.09 -7.54
CA THR A 189 1.23 -4.22 -7.41
C THR A 189 0.98 -5.32 -8.45
N PRO A 190 2.01 -5.76 -9.20
CA PRO A 190 1.81 -6.71 -10.28
C PRO A 190 1.51 -8.15 -9.80
N PRO A 191 0.62 -8.89 -10.49
CA PRO A 191 0.22 -10.26 -10.12
C PRO A 191 1.37 -11.26 -10.02
N TRP A 192 2.44 -11.11 -10.82
CA TRP A 192 3.60 -12.02 -10.75
C TRP A 192 4.39 -11.91 -9.44
N LEU A 193 4.15 -10.87 -8.64
CA LEU A 193 4.75 -10.68 -7.32
C LEU A 193 3.88 -11.19 -6.16
N ASP A 194 2.73 -11.80 -6.43
CA ASP A 194 1.85 -12.33 -5.37
C ASP A 194 2.54 -13.37 -4.48
N LYS A 195 3.45 -14.17 -5.04
CA LYS A 195 4.25 -15.11 -4.25
C LYS A 195 5.25 -14.40 -3.33
N ASP A 196 5.82 -13.28 -3.76
CA ASP A 196 6.68 -12.45 -2.91
C ASP A 196 5.89 -11.77 -1.80
N PHE A 197 4.68 -11.27 -2.12
CA PHE A 197 3.77 -10.70 -1.14
C PHE A 197 3.41 -11.71 -0.03
N VAL A 198 2.99 -12.92 -0.41
CA VAL A 198 2.66 -13.98 0.56
C VAL A 198 3.88 -14.34 1.42
N ARG A 199 5.09 -14.41 0.83
CA ARG A 199 6.33 -14.63 1.59
C ARG A 199 6.60 -13.50 2.58
N PHE A 200 6.38 -12.25 2.17
CA PHE A 200 6.52 -11.08 3.03
C PHE A 200 5.53 -11.07 4.19
N VAL A 201 4.26 -11.37 3.93
CA VAL A 201 3.24 -11.51 4.99
C VAL A 201 3.65 -12.62 5.98
N ASN A 202 4.06 -13.78 5.48
CA ASN A 202 4.41 -14.92 6.33
C ASN A 202 5.70 -14.69 7.13
N SER A 203 6.66 -13.91 6.63
CA SER A 203 7.91 -13.62 7.36
C SER A 203 7.70 -12.71 8.58
N LEU A 204 6.53 -12.07 8.71
CA LEU A 204 6.11 -11.43 9.96
C LEU A 204 6.02 -12.45 11.11
N GLY A 205 5.73 -13.73 10.84
CA GLY A 205 5.70 -14.79 11.85
C GLY A 205 4.58 -14.65 12.89
N LEU A 206 3.46 -14.00 12.52
CA LEU A 206 2.28 -13.82 13.34
C LEU A 206 1.04 -14.33 12.58
N LEU A 207 0.04 -14.81 13.31
CA LEU A 207 -1.26 -15.16 12.72
C LEU A 207 -1.98 -13.88 12.26
N TYR A 208 -2.63 -13.96 11.10
CA TYR A 208 -3.34 -12.85 10.49
C TYR A 208 -4.74 -13.22 10.03
N HIS A 209 -5.56 -12.20 9.83
CA HIS A 209 -6.89 -12.30 9.23
C HIS A 209 -6.87 -11.70 7.84
N GLU A 210 -7.37 -12.44 6.86
CA GLU A 210 -7.55 -11.94 5.50
C GLU A 210 -8.90 -11.20 5.37
N VAL A 211 -8.89 -10.06 4.68
CA VAL A 211 -10.08 -9.23 4.45
C VAL A 211 -10.15 -8.85 2.98
N GLY A 212 -11.09 -9.44 2.25
CA GLY A 212 -11.37 -9.08 0.87
C GLY A 212 -10.24 -9.37 -0.11
N ILE A 213 -9.25 -10.19 0.25
CA ILE A 213 -8.19 -10.61 -0.66
C ILE A 213 -8.72 -11.70 -1.59
N SER A 214 -8.49 -11.53 -2.89
CA SER A 214 -8.85 -12.53 -3.90
C SER A 214 -7.61 -13.01 -4.63
N PRO A 215 -7.48 -14.32 -4.91
CA PRO A 215 -6.37 -14.83 -5.69
C PRO A 215 -6.41 -14.25 -7.11
N ARG A 216 -5.25 -13.86 -7.64
CA ARG A 216 -5.14 -13.41 -9.03
C ARG A 216 -4.58 -14.52 -9.89
N GLU A 217 -5.29 -14.84 -10.98
CA GLU A 217 -4.80 -15.80 -11.96
C GLU A 217 -3.96 -15.10 -13.03
N TRP A 218 -2.64 -15.12 -12.84
CA TRP A 218 -1.67 -14.63 -13.82
C TRP A 218 -1.17 -15.77 -14.72
N LYS A 219 -1.70 -15.88 -15.94
CA LYS A 219 -1.46 -16.99 -16.89
C LYS A 219 -1.13 -16.48 -18.29
N VAL A 220 -0.09 -15.64 -18.40
CA VAL A 220 0.33 -15.03 -19.68
C VAL A 220 0.65 -16.03 -20.80
N SER A 221 1.11 -17.24 -20.47
CA SER A 221 1.38 -18.30 -21.45
C SER A 221 0.15 -18.91 -22.11
N LYS A 222 -1.05 -18.63 -21.56
CA LYS A 222 -2.33 -19.14 -22.06
C LYS A 222 -3.14 -18.07 -22.81
N LEU A 223 -2.59 -16.87 -23.00
CA LEU A 223 -3.29 -15.79 -23.70
C LEU A 223 -3.51 -16.15 -25.18
N SER A 224 -4.77 -16.24 -25.58
CA SER A 224 -5.14 -16.28 -26.99
C SER A 224 -4.94 -14.91 -27.64
N TYR A 225 -5.03 -14.85 -28.98
CA TYR A 225 -5.02 -13.58 -29.69
C TYR A 225 -6.27 -12.73 -29.35
N GLY A 226 -7.42 -13.38 -29.13
CA GLY A 226 -8.65 -12.71 -28.70
C GLY A 226 -8.50 -12.06 -27.33
N ASP A 227 -7.86 -12.74 -26.37
CA ASP A 227 -7.57 -12.18 -25.05
C ASP A 227 -6.67 -10.95 -25.15
N GLN A 228 -5.67 -11.01 -26.03
CA GLN A 228 -4.75 -9.88 -26.24
C GLN A 228 -5.47 -8.65 -26.79
N ILE A 229 -6.33 -8.82 -27.81
CA ILE A 229 -7.17 -7.72 -28.32
C ILE A 229 -8.08 -7.20 -27.21
N PHE A 230 -8.70 -8.08 -26.43
CA PHE A 230 -9.58 -7.69 -25.35
C PHE A 230 -8.85 -6.81 -24.32
N TYR A 231 -7.73 -7.27 -23.78
CA TYR A 231 -6.99 -6.52 -22.77
C TYR A 231 -6.41 -5.20 -23.29
N LEU A 232 -5.99 -5.13 -24.56
CA LEU A 232 -5.49 -3.87 -25.12
C LEU A 232 -6.58 -2.78 -25.23
N ASN A 233 -7.83 -3.18 -25.48
CA ASN A 233 -8.93 -2.25 -25.75
C ASN A 233 -9.85 -2.00 -24.55
N PHE A 234 -10.01 -2.98 -23.65
CA PHE A 234 -11.04 -2.96 -22.62
C PHE A 234 -10.51 -3.03 -21.18
N ALA A 235 -9.22 -3.29 -20.99
CA ALA A 235 -8.57 -3.13 -19.69
C ALA A 235 -8.22 -1.66 -19.42
#